data_AF-A0AAV3YW48-F1
#
_entry.id   AF-A0AAV3YW48-F1
#
_cell.length_a   1.000
_cell.length_b   1.000
_cell.length_c   1.000
_cell.angle_alpha   90.00
_cell.angle_beta   90.00
_cell.angle_gamma   90.00
#
_symmetry.space_group_name_H-M   'P 1'
#
loop_
_entity.id
_entity.type
_entity.pdbx_description
1 polymer ?
#
loop_
_entity_poly.entity_id
_entity_poly.type
_entity_poly.pdbx_seq_one_letter_code
_entity_poly.pdbx_strand_id
1 'polypeptide(L)'
;MSKENWINEKCKEIERHRKHAPQTMYRNIEEITGKRTFLSTGCIKAMNGDIIIDKEKILGRWAEYIRELFKDDRKDHNIMKNNFAGPPIMKEEVETAIKKMKHRKATGPDNISVERIEALEDFGIGKVTHLLNEIYDTGQIPTDLSKSIFIALLKKPGATECELHRTISLMSHITKILIKIIMLRIRNKINQK
;
A
#
# COMPACT_ATOMS: atom_id res chain seq x y z
N MET A 1 5.18 -39.86 21.02
CA MET A 1 6.46 -39.26 21.44
C MET A 1 7.18 -38.49 20.33
N SER A 2 7.46 -39.04 19.15
CA SER A 2 8.29 -38.36 18.13
C SER A 2 7.66 -37.08 17.52
N LYS A 3 6.34 -37.07 17.28
CA LYS A 3 5.63 -35.91 16.70
C LYS A 3 5.53 -34.73 17.68
N GLU A 4 5.35 -35.03 18.96
CA GLU A 4 5.16 -34.04 20.02
C GLU A 4 6.48 -33.34 20.36
N ASN A 5 7.58 -34.09 20.38
CA ASN A 5 8.93 -33.56 20.48
C ASN A 5 9.27 -32.64 19.29
N TRP A 6 8.91 -33.07 18.07
CA TRP A 6 9.10 -32.25 16.86
C TRP A 6 8.33 -30.92 16.90
N ILE A 7 7.06 -30.94 17.33
CA ILE A 7 6.25 -29.72 17.49
C ILE A 7 6.88 -28.79 18.53
N ASN A 8 7.28 -29.31 19.69
CA ASN A 8 7.89 -28.51 20.76
C ASN A 8 9.23 -27.88 20.33
N GLU A 9 10.03 -28.59 19.56
CA GLU A 9 11.29 -28.08 19.03
C GLU A 9 11.06 -26.97 17.99
N LYS A 10 10.07 -27.15 17.11
CA LYS A 10 9.64 -26.10 16.18
C LYS A 10 9.06 -24.87 16.88
N CYS A 11 8.28 -25.04 17.95
CA CYS A 11 7.78 -23.92 18.76
C CYS A 11 8.93 -23.10 19.37
N LYS A 12 9.96 -23.74 19.93
CA LYS A 12 11.16 -23.07 20.45
C LYS A 12 11.90 -22.29 19.36
N GLU A 13 11.99 -22.86 18.16
CA GLU A 13 12.59 -22.20 16.99
C GLU A 13 11.81 -20.94 16.58
N ILE A 14 10.48 -21.01 16.57
CA ILE A 14 9.58 -19.88 16.27
C ILE A 14 9.73 -18.77 17.31
N GLU A 15 9.81 -19.12 18.60
CA GLU A 15 9.97 -18.14 19.68
C GLU A 15 11.28 -17.37 19.60
N ARG A 16 12.38 -18.01 19.19
CA ARG A 16 13.67 -17.32 18.96
C ARG A 16 13.57 -16.26 17.88
N HIS A 17 12.78 -16.51 16.83
CA HIS A 17 12.58 -15.57 15.73
C HIS A 17 11.60 -14.44 16.04
N ARG A 18 10.87 -14.50 17.17
CA ARG A 18 9.80 -13.55 17.52
C ARG A 18 10.21 -12.08 17.51
N LYS A 19 11.43 -11.76 17.96
CA LYS A 19 11.91 -10.37 18.07
C LYS A 19 12.78 -9.94 16.89
N HIS A 20 13.50 -10.86 16.24
CA HIS A 20 14.57 -10.54 15.29
C HIS A 20 14.26 -10.91 13.83
N ALA A 21 13.36 -11.86 13.60
CA ALA A 21 13.02 -12.33 12.26
C ALA A 21 11.52 -12.68 12.17
N PRO A 22 10.62 -11.69 12.32
CA PRO A 22 9.18 -11.92 12.35
C PRO A 22 8.69 -12.60 11.06
N GLN A 23 9.31 -12.35 9.90
CA GLN A 23 8.90 -13.02 8.66
C GLN A 23 9.20 -14.52 8.67
N THR A 24 10.37 -14.93 9.18
CA THR A 24 10.74 -16.34 9.34
C THR A 24 9.84 -17.03 10.35
N MET A 25 9.52 -16.34 11.45
CA MET A 25 8.54 -16.80 12.44
C MET A 25 7.18 -17.10 11.77
N TYR A 26 6.61 -16.16 10.99
CA TYR A 26 5.32 -16.36 10.33
C TYR A 26 5.33 -17.51 9.32
N ARG A 27 6.39 -17.65 8.52
CA ARG A 27 6.52 -18.77 7.56
C ARG A 27 6.54 -20.13 8.26
N ASN A 28 7.33 -20.24 9.34
CA ASN A 28 7.39 -21.47 10.13
C ASN A 28 6.03 -21.79 10.79
N ILE A 29 5.26 -20.77 11.21
CA ILE A 29 3.89 -20.95 11.72
C ILE A 29 2.96 -21.48 10.61
N GLU A 30 3.03 -20.93 9.39
CA GLU A 30 2.22 -21.40 8.27
C GLU A 30 2.54 -22.84 7.86
N GLU A 31 3.81 -23.24 7.91
CA GLU A 31 4.23 -24.64 7.63
C GLU A 31 3.64 -25.62 8.65
N ILE A 32 3.53 -25.23 9.92
CA ILE A 32 3.03 -26.12 10.99
C ILE A 32 1.50 -26.11 11.07
N THR A 33 0.88 -24.95 10.92
CA THR A 33 -0.57 -24.76 11.14
C THR A 33 -1.38 -24.83 9.85
N GLY A 34 -0.73 -24.92 8.70
CA GLY A 34 -1.35 -24.77 7.38
C GLY A 34 -1.72 -23.32 7.08
N LYS A 35 -2.13 -23.05 5.83
CA LYS A 35 -2.63 -21.72 5.45
C LYS A 35 -3.93 -21.44 6.21
N ARG A 36 -3.93 -20.42 7.08
CA ARG A 36 -5.17 -19.83 7.57
C ARG A 36 -5.89 -19.19 6.39
N THR A 37 -6.90 -19.87 5.85
CA THR A 37 -7.90 -19.21 5.03
C THR A 37 -8.64 -18.25 5.93
N PHE A 38 -8.38 -16.95 5.81
CA PHE A 38 -9.30 -15.96 6.30
C PHE A 38 -10.62 -16.23 5.60
N LEU A 39 -11.59 -16.79 6.33
CA LEU A 39 -12.96 -16.88 5.86
C LEU A 39 -13.39 -15.42 5.64
N SER A 40 -13.29 -14.95 4.39
CA SER A 40 -14.15 -13.87 3.93
C SER A 40 -15.52 -14.30 4.38
N THR A 41 -16.16 -13.50 5.24
CA THR A 41 -17.57 -13.72 5.49
C THR A 41 -18.17 -13.61 4.09
N GLY A 42 -18.66 -14.73 3.54
CA GLY A 42 -19.03 -14.83 2.11
C GLY A 42 -20.19 -13.92 1.74
N CYS A 43 -20.55 -13.02 2.63
CA CYS A 43 -21.63 -12.09 2.53
C CYS A 43 -21.27 -10.72 3.11
N ILE A 44 -21.90 -9.68 2.55
CA ILE A 44 -21.81 -8.29 3.00
C ILE A 44 -23.22 -7.71 3.08
N LYS A 45 -23.45 -6.82 4.05
CA LYS A 45 -24.71 -6.12 4.23
C LYS A 45 -24.85 -4.97 3.24
N ALA A 46 -25.96 -4.96 2.50
CA ALA A 46 -26.40 -3.88 1.64
C ALA A 46 -26.80 -2.64 2.46
N MET A 47 -26.95 -1.50 1.80
CA MET A 47 -27.37 -0.25 2.46
C MET A 47 -28.80 -0.33 3.03
N ASN A 48 -29.69 -1.08 2.36
CA ASN A 48 -31.06 -1.31 2.79
C ASN A 48 -31.20 -2.36 3.91
N GLY A 49 -30.08 -2.97 4.35
CA GLY A 49 -30.05 -3.97 5.42
C GLY A 49 -30.00 -5.43 4.95
N ASP A 50 -30.17 -5.69 3.65
CA ASP A 50 -30.16 -7.05 3.09
C ASP A 50 -28.76 -7.68 3.10
N ILE A 51 -28.70 -9.01 3.16
CA ILE A 51 -27.44 -9.75 3.09
C ILE A 51 -27.15 -10.16 1.65
N ILE A 52 -26.06 -9.63 1.09
CA ILE A 52 -25.56 -9.95 -0.24
C ILE A 52 -24.56 -11.09 -0.12
N ILE A 53 -24.77 -12.19 -0.84
CA ILE A 53 -23.85 -13.34 -0.89
C ILE A 53 -23.19 -13.46 -2.28
N ASP A 54 -23.83 -12.89 -3.30
CA ASP A 54 -23.32 -12.92 -4.66
C ASP A 54 -22.04 -12.08 -4.81
N LYS A 55 -21.02 -12.66 -5.46
CA LYS A 55 -19.69 -12.06 -5.55
C LYS A 55 -19.68 -10.74 -6.33
N GLU A 56 -20.43 -10.66 -7.43
CA GLU A 56 -20.49 -9.44 -8.25
C GLU A 56 -21.21 -8.32 -7.51
N LYS A 57 -22.31 -8.64 -6.83
CA LYS A 57 -23.03 -7.68 -5.98
C LYS A 57 -22.20 -7.24 -4.77
N ILE A 58 -21.39 -8.12 -4.18
CA ILE A 58 -20.44 -7.76 -3.11
C ILE A 58 -19.40 -6.77 -3.64
N LEU A 59 -18.84 -7.00 -4.83
CA LEU A 59 -17.91 -6.05 -5.47
C LEU A 59 -18.57 -4.70 -5.75
N GLY A 60 -19.82 -4.71 -6.23
CA GLY A 60 -20.63 -3.51 -6.42
C GLY A 60 -20.80 -2.72 -5.11
N ARG A 61 -21.20 -3.41 -4.04
CA ARG A 61 -21.35 -2.82 -2.70
C ARG A 61 -20.06 -2.22 -2.16
N TRP A 62 -18.92 -2.88 -2.40
CA TRP A 62 -17.59 -2.32 -2.07
C TRP A 62 -17.26 -1.08 -2.88
N ALA A 63 -17.54 -1.10 -4.19
CA ALA A 63 -17.29 0.06 -5.05
C ALA A 63 -18.13 1.27 -4.61
N GLU A 64 -19.40 1.07 -4.28
CA GLU A 64 -20.27 2.10 -3.70
C GLU A 64 -19.69 2.68 -2.41
N TYR A 65 -19.36 1.80 -1.45
CA TYR A 65 -18.80 2.21 -0.16
C TYR A 65 -17.51 3.02 -0.32
N ILE A 66 -16.59 2.57 -1.17
CA ILE A 66 -15.30 3.25 -1.39
C ILE A 66 -15.50 4.60 -2.07
N ARG A 67 -16.42 4.70 -3.05
CA ARG A 67 -16.74 5.99 -3.70
C ARG A 67 -17.28 6.99 -2.70
N GLU A 68 -18.17 6.56 -1.80
CA GLU A 68 -18.70 7.42 -0.74
C GLU A 68 -17.61 7.81 0.26
N LEU A 69 -16.78 6.85 0.69
CA LEU A 69 -15.71 7.06 1.66
C LEU A 69 -14.66 8.08 1.19
N PHE A 70 -14.33 8.07 -0.11
CA PHE A 70 -13.34 8.97 -0.72
C PHE A 70 -13.98 10.09 -1.53
N LYS A 71 -15.28 10.33 -1.37
CA LYS A 71 -15.95 11.46 -2.01
C LYS A 71 -15.34 12.75 -1.48
N ASP A 72 -14.89 13.60 -2.38
CA ASP A 72 -14.25 14.87 -2.05
C ASP A 72 -15.09 16.03 -2.59
N ASP A 73 -15.84 16.67 -1.70
CA ASP A 73 -16.69 17.82 -2.02
C ASP A 73 -15.96 19.16 -1.78
N ARG A 74 -14.64 19.14 -1.54
CA ARG A 74 -13.86 20.37 -1.38
C ARG A 74 -13.91 21.17 -2.69
N LYS A 75 -14.22 22.47 -2.58
CA LYS A 75 -14.15 23.39 -3.72
C LYS A 75 -12.73 23.37 -4.25
N ASP A 76 -12.59 23.25 -5.56
CA ASP A 76 -11.30 23.36 -6.24
C ASP A 76 -10.69 24.69 -5.83
N HIS A 77 -9.65 24.63 -4.98
CA HIS A 77 -8.97 25.85 -4.58
C HIS A 77 -8.29 26.34 -5.83
N ASN A 78 -8.56 27.58 -6.25
CA ASN A 78 -7.76 28.25 -7.27
C ASN A 78 -6.30 28.05 -6.87
N ILE A 79 -5.62 27.11 -7.55
CA ILE A 79 -4.21 26.87 -7.37
C ILE A 79 -3.58 28.23 -7.64
N MET A 80 -3.07 28.89 -6.61
CA MET A 80 -2.33 30.13 -6.80
C MET A 80 -1.29 29.80 -7.87
N LYS A 81 -1.46 30.38 -9.07
CA LYS A 81 -0.46 30.33 -10.13
C LYS A 81 0.72 31.19 -9.66
N ASN A 82 1.44 30.69 -8.67
CA ASN A 82 2.73 31.23 -8.32
C ASN A 82 3.67 30.77 -9.43
N ASN A 83 4.22 31.74 -10.16
CA ASN A 83 5.23 31.55 -11.20
C ASN A 83 6.59 31.04 -10.65
N PHE A 84 6.64 30.57 -9.41
CA PHE A 84 7.82 29.95 -8.83
C PHE A 84 7.81 28.45 -9.14
N ALA A 85 8.45 28.07 -10.24
CA ALA A 85 8.86 26.69 -10.43
C ALA A 85 9.75 26.28 -9.25
N GLY A 86 9.38 25.21 -8.54
CA GLY A 86 10.25 24.63 -7.52
C GLY A 86 11.51 24.05 -8.17
N PRO A 87 12.58 23.81 -7.41
CA PRO A 87 13.76 23.14 -7.96
C PRO A 87 13.38 21.75 -8.50
N PRO A 88 14.03 21.28 -9.57
CA PRO A 88 13.78 19.96 -10.11
C PRO A 88 14.08 18.89 -9.05
N ILE A 89 13.43 17.74 -9.17
CA ILE A 89 13.69 16.56 -8.33
C ILE A 89 15.06 15.99 -8.71
N MET A 90 15.96 15.93 -7.72
CA MET A 90 17.30 15.40 -7.89
C MET A 90 17.32 13.87 -7.80
N LYS A 91 18.27 13.21 -8.47
CA LYS A 91 18.44 11.74 -8.40
C LYS A 91 18.66 11.28 -6.96
N GLU A 92 19.39 12.05 -6.17
CA GLU A 92 19.71 11.77 -4.76
C GLU A 92 18.44 11.77 -3.89
N GLU A 93 17.44 12.60 -4.22
CA GLU A 93 16.14 12.59 -3.54
C GLU A 93 15.38 11.30 -3.85
N VAL A 94 15.42 10.85 -5.11
CA VAL A 94 14.81 9.59 -5.55
C VAL A 94 15.46 8.40 -4.89
N GLU A 95 16.79 8.33 -4.89
CA GLU A 95 17.55 7.30 -4.18
C GLU A 95 17.22 7.27 -2.68
N THR A 96 17.18 8.45 -2.05
CA THR A 96 16.87 8.58 -0.62
C THR A 96 15.45 8.12 -0.33
N ALA A 97 14.50 8.43 -1.22
CA ALA A 97 13.12 7.99 -1.09
C ALA A 97 13.02 6.46 -1.21
N ILE A 98 13.67 5.88 -2.21
CA ILE A 98 13.75 4.43 -2.46
C ILE A 98 14.37 3.71 -1.25
N LYS A 99 15.53 4.15 -0.77
CA LYS A 99 16.22 3.58 0.40
C LYS A 99 15.37 3.63 1.67
N LYS A 100 14.47 4.62 1.80
CA LYS A 100 13.53 4.76 2.93
C LYS A 100 12.24 3.95 2.77
N MET A 101 11.99 3.34 1.62
CA MET A 101 10.86 2.45 1.42
C MET A 101 11.17 1.06 1.98
N LYS A 102 10.11 0.35 2.38
CA LYS A 102 10.25 -1.04 2.85
C LYS A 102 10.15 -1.98 1.66
N HIS A 103 11.03 -2.97 1.63
CA HIS A 103 11.00 -4.08 0.68
C HIS A 103 9.87 -5.08 0.99
N ARG A 104 9.57 -5.92 0.00
CA ARG A 104 8.57 -7.00 -0.04
C ARG A 104 7.17 -6.47 0.27
N LYS A 105 6.82 -5.36 -0.35
CA LYS A 105 5.48 -4.76 -0.25
C LYS A 105 4.66 -5.08 -1.49
N ALA A 106 3.36 -5.26 -1.28
CA ALA A 106 2.41 -5.45 -2.37
C ALA A 106 2.42 -4.23 -3.29
N THR A 107 2.53 -4.50 -4.58
CA THR A 107 2.55 -3.51 -5.64
C THR A 107 1.15 -2.95 -5.92
N GLY A 108 1.10 -1.82 -6.61
CA GLY A 108 -0.14 -1.33 -7.19
C GLY A 108 -0.53 -2.10 -8.46
N PRO A 109 -1.53 -1.60 -9.21
CA PRO A 109 -1.96 -2.19 -10.49
C PRO A 109 -0.85 -2.32 -11.53
N ASP A 110 0.16 -1.46 -11.47
CA ASP A 110 1.32 -1.44 -12.37
C ASP A 110 2.27 -2.64 -12.18
N ASN A 111 2.17 -3.36 -11.07
CA ASN A 111 3.06 -4.45 -10.70
C ASN A 111 4.55 -4.04 -10.65
N ILE A 112 4.85 -2.76 -10.45
CA ILE A 112 6.23 -2.26 -10.33
C ILE A 112 6.57 -2.14 -8.85
N SER A 113 7.55 -2.92 -8.42
CA SER A 113 8.04 -2.89 -7.04
C SER A 113 9.28 -2.00 -6.92
N VAL A 114 9.64 -1.62 -5.68
CA VAL A 114 10.81 -0.75 -5.46
C VAL A 114 12.11 -1.49 -5.78
N GLU A 115 12.11 -2.79 -5.52
CA GLU A 115 13.22 -3.71 -5.79
C GLU A 115 13.48 -3.87 -7.29
N ARG A 116 12.44 -3.81 -8.12
CA ARG A 116 12.60 -3.81 -9.58
C ARG A 116 13.28 -2.53 -10.06
N ILE A 117 12.99 -1.40 -9.42
CA ILE A 117 13.64 -0.12 -9.73
C ILE A 117 15.09 -0.15 -9.26
N GLU A 118 15.36 -0.64 -8.05
CA GLU A 118 16.72 -0.79 -7.50
C GLU A 118 17.57 -1.75 -8.34
N ALA A 119 17.01 -2.86 -8.83
CA ALA A 119 17.71 -3.83 -9.68
C ALA A 119 18.16 -3.26 -11.03
N LEU A 120 17.59 -2.12 -11.45
CA LEU A 120 17.99 -1.39 -12.65
C LEU A 120 19.04 -0.30 -12.37
N GLU A 121 19.49 -0.18 -11.11
CA GLU A 121 20.55 0.73 -10.67
C GLU A 121 20.35 2.18 -11.19
N ASP A 122 21.40 2.82 -11.70
CA ASP A 122 21.33 4.22 -12.18
C ASP A 122 20.33 4.39 -13.35
N PHE A 123 20.15 3.36 -14.18
CA PHE A 123 19.15 3.42 -15.25
C PHE A 123 17.73 3.52 -14.67
N GLY A 124 17.40 2.68 -13.68
CA GLY A 124 16.11 2.71 -13.00
C GLY A 124 15.86 4.04 -12.30
N ILE A 125 16.85 4.51 -11.53
CA ILE A 125 16.79 5.80 -10.84
C ILE A 125 16.64 6.95 -11.84
N GLY A 126 17.41 6.94 -12.94
CA GLY A 126 17.34 7.95 -13.98
C GLY A 126 15.98 8.02 -14.66
N LYS A 127 15.38 6.88 -15.00
CA LYS A 127 14.04 6.82 -15.62
C LYS A 127 12.95 7.29 -14.67
N VAL A 128 12.98 6.88 -13.41
CA VAL A 128 12.02 7.36 -12.40
C VAL A 128 12.19 8.86 -12.18
N THR A 129 13.42 9.35 -12.07
CA THR A 129 13.69 10.79 -11.87
C THR A 129 13.15 11.62 -13.02
N HIS A 130 13.35 11.18 -14.26
CA HIS A 130 12.80 11.87 -15.44
C HIS A 130 11.26 11.94 -15.39
N LEU A 131 10.61 10.79 -15.20
CA LEU A 131 9.15 10.70 -15.08
C LEU A 131 8.59 11.57 -13.95
N LEU A 132 9.25 11.58 -12.78
CA LEU A 132 8.81 12.38 -11.65
C LEU A 132 8.96 13.88 -11.90
N ASN A 133 9.99 14.31 -12.62
CA ASN A 133 10.13 15.71 -13.03
C ASN A 133 9.05 16.12 -14.03
N GLU A 134 8.74 15.28 -15.02
CA GLU A 134 7.62 15.56 -15.94
C GLU A 134 6.30 15.74 -15.19
N ILE A 135 6.01 14.88 -14.21
CA ILE A 135 4.82 15.02 -13.34
C ILE A 135 4.89 16.30 -12.50
N TYR A 136 6.06 16.61 -11.95
CA TYR A 136 6.27 17.75 -11.06
C TYR A 136 6.12 19.09 -11.80
N ASP A 137 6.62 19.17 -13.03
CA ASP A 137 6.59 20.37 -13.86
C ASP A 137 5.20 20.60 -14.47
N THR A 138 4.53 19.54 -14.92
CA THR A 138 3.20 19.64 -15.53
C THR A 138 2.07 19.68 -14.51
N GLY A 139 2.32 19.19 -13.28
CA GLY A 139 1.28 18.94 -12.27
C GLY A 139 0.32 17.82 -12.64
N GLN A 140 0.57 17.06 -13.71
CA GLN A 140 -0.33 16.02 -14.20
C GLN A 140 0.23 14.64 -13.86
N ILE A 141 -0.55 13.84 -13.13
CA ILE A 141 -0.22 12.45 -12.81
C ILE A 141 -0.83 11.55 -13.89
N PRO A 142 -0.04 10.68 -14.56
CA PRO A 142 -0.56 9.69 -15.49
C PRO A 142 -1.65 8.81 -14.87
N THR A 143 -2.70 8.53 -15.64
CA THR A 143 -3.88 7.80 -15.15
C THR A 143 -3.53 6.42 -14.59
N ASP A 144 -2.50 5.76 -15.11
CA ASP A 144 -2.07 4.46 -14.60
C ASP A 144 -1.40 4.54 -13.23
N LEU A 145 -0.72 5.66 -12.93
CA LEU A 145 -0.10 5.93 -11.63
C LEU A 145 -1.11 6.45 -10.59
N SER A 146 -2.27 6.92 -11.03
CA SER A 146 -3.37 7.35 -10.17
C SER A 146 -4.35 6.23 -9.80
N LYS A 147 -4.26 5.07 -10.45
CA LYS A 147 -5.08 3.88 -10.12
C LYS A 147 -4.53 3.16 -8.89
N SER A 148 -5.44 2.57 -8.13
CA SER A 148 -5.11 1.73 -6.96
C SER A 148 -6.04 0.54 -6.83
N ILE A 149 -5.52 -0.58 -6.32
CA ILE A 149 -6.35 -1.74 -5.93
C ILE A 149 -6.79 -1.53 -4.48
N PHE A 150 -8.09 -1.60 -4.22
CA PHE A 150 -8.62 -1.55 -2.86
C PHE A 150 -8.85 -2.96 -2.31
N ILE A 151 -8.36 -3.18 -1.09
CA ILE A 151 -8.54 -4.44 -0.35
C ILE A 151 -9.26 -4.11 0.96
N ALA A 152 -10.31 -4.86 1.27
CA ALA A 152 -11.00 -4.78 2.54
C ALA A 152 -10.50 -5.90 3.48
N LEU A 153 -9.85 -5.52 4.58
CA LEU A 153 -9.43 -6.46 5.62
C LEU A 153 -10.42 -6.46 6.78
N LEU A 154 -10.86 -7.63 7.24
CA LEU A 154 -11.72 -7.76 8.41
C LEU A 154 -11.06 -7.14 9.65
N LYS A 155 -11.75 -6.22 10.35
CA LYS A 155 -11.31 -5.75 11.67
C LYS A 155 -11.64 -6.77 12.75
N LYS A 156 -12.75 -7.50 12.59
CA LYS A 156 -13.22 -8.57 13.48
C LYS A 156 -13.74 -9.77 12.69
N PRO A 157 -13.65 -11.00 13.24
CA PRO A 157 -14.26 -12.18 12.61
C PRO A 157 -15.77 -12.01 12.43
N GLY A 158 -16.31 -12.51 11.32
CA GLY A 158 -17.75 -12.47 11.02
C GLY A 158 -18.31 -11.08 10.71
N ALA A 159 -17.46 -10.10 10.40
CA ALA A 159 -17.93 -8.77 10.00
C ALA A 159 -18.63 -8.82 8.63
N THR A 160 -19.88 -8.37 8.60
CA THR A 160 -20.70 -8.28 7.39
C THR A 160 -20.89 -6.84 6.91
N GLU A 161 -20.63 -5.83 7.75
CA GLU A 161 -20.76 -4.43 7.39
C GLU A 161 -19.44 -3.86 6.84
N CYS A 162 -19.50 -3.03 5.80
CA CYS A 162 -18.31 -2.48 5.15
C CYS A 162 -17.41 -1.70 6.11
N GLU A 163 -17.98 -0.92 7.03
CA GLU A 163 -17.26 -0.12 8.03
C GLU A 163 -16.45 -0.95 9.04
N LEU A 164 -16.84 -2.21 9.24
CA LEU A 164 -16.15 -3.17 10.09
C LEU A 164 -14.93 -3.80 9.38
N HIS A 165 -14.62 -3.33 8.19
CA HIS A 165 -13.40 -3.64 7.48
C HIS A 165 -12.46 -2.43 7.45
N ARG A 166 -11.17 -2.71 7.34
CA ARG A 166 -10.13 -1.73 7.08
C ARG A 166 -9.83 -1.75 5.60
N THR A 167 -10.23 -0.69 4.90
CA THR A 167 -9.87 -0.46 3.50
C THR A 167 -8.39 -0.11 3.40
N ILE A 168 -7.67 -0.82 2.53
CA ILE A 168 -6.27 -0.57 2.19
C ILE A 168 -6.22 -0.28 0.69
N SER A 169 -5.57 0.82 0.32
CA SER A 169 -5.28 1.14 -1.08
C SER A 169 -3.85 0.70 -1.43
N LEU A 170 -3.73 -0.15 -2.44
CA LEU A 170 -2.46 -0.53 -3.06
C LEU A 170 -2.19 0.39 -4.24
N MET A 171 -1.40 1.43 -4.00
CA MET A 171 -0.95 2.39 -5.01
C MET A 171 0.38 1.98 -5.65
N SER A 172 0.64 2.50 -6.85
CA SER A 172 1.94 2.45 -7.51
C SER A 172 3.08 2.85 -6.57
N HIS A 173 4.20 2.13 -6.65
CA HIS A 173 5.40 2.48 -5.90
C HIS A 173 6.01 3.79 -6.40
N ILE A 174 5.88 4.12 -7.69
CA ILE A 174 6.35 5.39 -8.28
C ILE A 174 5.61 6.57 -7.64
N THR A 175 4.29 6.49 -7.54
CA THR A 175 3.48 7.52 -6.87
C THR A 175 3.86 7.67 -5.40
N LYS A 176 4.16 6.56 -4.70
CA LYS A 176 4.66 6.60 -3.31
C LYS A 176 6.03 7.29 -3.21
N ILE A 177 6.93 7.07 -4.17
CA ILE A 177 8.23 7.76 -4.23
C ILE A 177 8.01 9.28 -4.37
N LEU A 178 7.15 9.71 -5.29
CA LEU A 178 6.81 11.13 -5.46
C LEU A 178 6.29 11.76 -4.17
N ILE A 179 5.30 11.13 -3.54
CA ILE A 179 4.73 11.58 -2.26
C ILE A 179 5.82 11.68 -1.19
N LYS A 180 6.72 10.69 -1.10
CA LYS A 180 7.82 10.67 -0.14
C LYS A 180 8.76 11.86 -0.33
N ILE A 181 9.12 12.17 -1.57
CA ILE A 181 10.01 13.29 -1.91
C ILE A 181 9.35 14.62 -1.53
N ILE A 182 8.09 14.83 -1.94
CA ILE A 182 7.33 16.05 -1.62
C ILE A 182 7.22 16.23 -0.09
N MET A 183 6.89 15.15 0.63
CA MET A 183 6.84 15.18 2.10
C MET A 183 8.17 15.55 2.74
N LEU A 184 9.30 15.04 2.22
CA LEU A 184 10.63 15.39 2.72
C LEU A 184 10.98 16.85 2.45
N ARG A 185 10.67 17.37 1.26
CA ARG A 185 10.85 18.79 0.91
C ARG A 185 10.06 19.71 1.84
N ILE A 186 8.77 19.41 2.05
CA ILE A 186 7.90 20.18 2.96
C ILE A 186 8.45 20.13 4.39
N ARG A 187 8.82 18.95 4.88
CA ARG A 187 9.35 18.79 6.23
C ARG A 187 10.63 19.59 6.46
N ASN A 188 11.53 19.58 5.48
CA ASN A 188 12.77 20.36 5.55
C ASN A 188 12.48 21.86 5.62
N LYS A 189 11.47 22.36 4.90
CA LYS A 189 11.05 23.77 4.96
C LYS A 189 10.40 24.15 6.28
N ILE A 190 9.59 23.27 6.87
CA ILE A 190 8.96 23.51 8.17
C ILE A 190 10.02 23.56 9.28
N ASN A 191 10.99 22.64 9.26
CA ASN A 191 12.03 22.56 10.29
C ASN A 191 13.12 23.65 10.18
N GLN A 192 13.11 24.46 9.12
CA GLN A 192 14.00 25.61 8.92
C GLN A 192 13.46 26.91 9.54
N LYS A 193 12.22 26.88 10.07
CA LYS A 193 11.65 27.93 10.91
C LYS A 193 11.83 27.56 12.38
#